data_AF-A0A7S0FMQ7-F1
#
_entry.id   AF-A0A7S0FMQ7-F1
#
_cell.length_a   1.000
_cell.length_b   1.000
_cell.length_c   1.000
_cell.angle_alpha   90.00
_cell.angle_beta   90.00
_cell.angle_gamma   90.00
#
_symmetry.space_group_name_H-M   'P 1'
#
loop_
_entity.id
_entity.type
_entity.pdbx_description
1 polymer ?
#
loop_
_entity_poly.entity_id
_entity_poly.type
_entity_poly.pdbx_seq_one_letter_code
_entity_poly.pdbx_strand_id
1 'polypeptide(L)'
;HGSRVQPRARHRGTCAPLDMGPFTRWFACAVGLAVRANGQVYVMAPESLVQKFSATHGSIEGSTATFGAPFYGDRVLGRLVYGESDLGLKHCKEEDYKVPAAETALRSGSNYQEVRLINIIMVRRGDCSFTTKVKVAYAKGAHAVIIVDKPESELTAKDMRNIIVADDGFGEGIKIPSVLISKEDGAQLIEAVKVSQVIVELAWNLPTNEVVHMDLWMSSASRESLKFLKDFAPKRRVLNEVVSFTPHYAVFGMDSADQITAGGLCSDRTGKYCAEDPDGPGPITGKDVLDEDVRQLCIHEHYKKVRQDPESIIAGRGKVEYAKEFWSYIEKFPDKCPLRDFGIQCSQKLMKQVGIDPGLVEHCVKTSGEQKLDNERKYPAWSPRALRINGWRYSGVNDADLVTRAVCSGFVEQPKECKTLIKPRDPFQPYSGEQVDGVSFSTLVGWLFGTVVIAFFALLLYKRYLKKEMRATLREEVMLEVQAQIGEYSRLAGK
;
A
#
# COMPACT_ATOMS: atom_id res chain seq x y z
N HIS A 1 45.49 46.59 -16.30
CA HIS A 1 44.79 47.17 -15.13
C HIS A 1 43.71 46.20 -14.69
N GLY A 2 43.82 45.69 -13.46
CA GLY A 2 42.88 44.72 -12.92
C GLY A 2 41.59 45.37 -12.42
N SER A 3 40.46 44.70 -12.62
CA SER A 3 39.20 44.99 -11.97
C SER A 3 38.86 43.85 -11.02
N ARG A 4 38.84 44.20 -9.74
CA ARG A 4 38.67 43.35 -8.57
C ARG A 4 37.17 43.18 -8.28
N VAL A 5 36.83 41.97 -7.87
CA VAL A 5 35.53 41.48 -7.39
C VAL A 5 35.07 42.18 -6.10
N GLN A 6 33.75 42.37 -5.92
CA GLN A 6 33.01 42.26 -4.64
C GLN A 6 31.48 42.07 -4.89
N PRO A 7 30.70 41.53 -3.92
CA PRO A 7 29.68 40.50 -4.18
C PRO A 7 28.21 40.96 -4.02
N ARG A 8 27.30 40.18 -4.63
CA ARG A 8 25.83 40.32 -4.52
C ARG A 8 25.35 40.07 -3.08
N ALA A 9 24.70 41.08 -2.50
CA ALA A 9 23.94 40.97 -1.27
C ALA A 9 22.62 40.21 -1.49
N ARG A 10 22.29 39.29 -0.57
CA ARG A 10 20.98 38.63 -0.44
C ARG A 10 19.94 39.65 0.02
N HIS A 11 18.85 39.82 -0.74
CA HIS A 11 17.67 40.54 -0.25
C HIS A 11 17.00 39.74 0.88
N ARG A 12 17.09 40.26 2.11
CA ARG A 12 16.11 40.01 3.18
C ARG A 12 14.97 41.02 2.99
N GLY A 13 13.77 40.55 2.66
CA GLY A 13 12.57 41.36 2.70
C GLY A 13 12.10 41.50 4.15
N THR A 14 12.32 42.66 4.75
CA THR A 14 11.68 43.09 6.01
C THR A 14 10.34 43.75 5.67
N CYS A 15 9.23 43.18 6.13
CA CYS A 15 7.92 43.85 6.09
C CYS A 15 7.82 44.84 7.26
N ALA A 16 7.60 46.12 6.95
CA ALA A 16 7.13 47.11 7.93
C ALA A 16 5.60 46.97 8.10
N PRO A 17 5.05 47.19 9.32
CA PRO A 17 3.63 47.01 9.57
C PRO A 17 2.84 48.26 9.17
N LEU A 18 1.72 48.06 8.47
CA LEU A 18 0.66 49.06 8.33
C LEU A 18 -0.38 48.80 9.42
N ASP A 19 -0.67 49.84 10.19
CA ASP A 19 -1.69 49.91 11.23
C ASP A 19 -3.09 49.66 10.67
N MET A 20 -3.76 48.60 11.10
CA MET A 20 -5.22 48.45 11.06
C MET A 20 -5.73 47.69 12.29
N GLY A 21 -6.84 48.17 12.85
CA GLY A 21 -7.33 47.94 14.21
C GLY A 21 -7.85 46.54 14.57
N PRO A 22 -8.29 46.35 15.84
CA PRO A 22 -8.29 45.06 16.51
C PRO A 22 -9.63 44.33 16.36
N PHE A 23 -10.04 43.93 15.16
CA PHE A 23 -11.25 43.07 15.03
C PHE A 23 -11.27 42.06 13.87
N THR A 24 -10.17 41.88 13.14
CA THR A 24 -10.12 40.94 11.98
C THR A 24 -8.94 39.96 12.03
N ARG A 25 -8.51 39.57 13.23
CA ARG A 25 -7.74 38.34 13.42
C ARG A 25 -8.72 37.21 13.69
N TRP A 26 -9.02 36.44 12.66
CA TRP A 26 -9.51 35.05 12.63
C TRP A 26 -10.27 34.91 11.30
N PHE A 27 -9.56 34.58 10.21
CA PHE A 27 -10.05 33.97 8.95
C PHE A 27 -9.05 34.28 7.82
N ALA A 28 -7.81 33.80 7.96
CA ALA A 28 -6.84 33.79 6.86
C ALA A 28 -5.78 32.70 7.06
N CYS A 29 -6.21 31.46 7.34
CA CYS A 29 -5.35 30.26 7.29
C CYS A 29 -6.24 29.01 7.25
N ALA A 30 -7.05 28.86 6.20
CA ALA A 30 -7.80 27.63 5.96
C ALA A 30 -8.20 27.49 4.48
N VAL A 31 -7.25 27.63 3.57
CA VAL A 31 -7.35 27.01 2.25
C VAL A 31 -6.01 26.35 1.97
N GLY A 32 -5.79 25.21 2.63
CA GLY A 32 -4.81 24.24 2.15
C GLY A 32 -5.32 23.71 0.82
N LEU A 33 -4.89 24.32 -0.29
CA LEU A 33 -4.88 23.64 -1.57
C LEU A 33 -4.01 22.39 -1.36
N ALA A 34 -4.67 21.25 -1.16
CA ALA A 34 -4.02 19.96 -1.17
C ALA A 34 -3.52 19.73 -2.60
N VAL A 35 -2.33 20.23 -2.88
CA VAL A 35 -1.62 19.90 -4.11
C VAL A 35 -1.29 18.40 -4.01
N ARG A 36 -1.47 17.66 -5.11
CA ARG A 36 -1.42 16.19 -5.16
C ARG A 36 -0.10 15.74 -5.75
N ALA A 37 0.37 14.53 -5.41
CA ALA A 37 1.52 13.91 -6.06
C ALA A 37 1.15 13.57 -7.52
N ASN A 38 1.30 14.57 -8.38
CA ASN A 38 1.08 14.43 -9.80
C ASN A 38 2.30 13.71 -10.39
N GLY A 39 2.06 12.68 -11.19
CA GLY A 39 3.13 12.14 -12.02
C GLY A 39 3.57 13.26 -12.97
N GLN A 40 4.85 13.60 -12.90
CA GLN A 40 5.45 14.59 -13.80
C GLN A 40 6.18 13.84 -14.89
N VAL A 41 5.77 14.11 -16.13
CA VAL A 41 6.42 13.61 -17.33
C VAL A 41 7.22 14.76 -17.91
N TYR A 42 8.55 14.68 -17.84
CA TYR A 42 9.44 15.67 -18.44
C TYR A 42 9.86 15.20 -19.82
N VAL A 43 9.58 15.99 -20.85
CA VAL A 43 10.06 15.71 -22.20
C VAL A 43 11.54 16.03 -22.28
N MET A 44 12.36 15.04 -22.64
CA MET A 44 13.82 15.16 -22.72
C MET A 44 14.33 15.22 -24.17
N ALA A 45 13.67 14.50 -25.09
CA ALA A 45 14.00 14.50 -26.51
C ALA A 45 12.77 14.13 -27.36
N PRO A 46 12.69 14.57 -28.63
CA PRO A 46 13.63 15.43 -29.35
C PRO A 46 13.51 16.90 -28.94
N GLU A 47 14.53 17.72 -29.24
CA GLU A 47 14.57 19.15 -28.88
C GLU A 47 13.36 19.94 -29.43
N SER A 48 12.89 19.59 -30.62
CA SER A 48 11.69 20.19 -31.22
C SER A 48 10.44 20.00 -30.38
N LEU A 49 10.31 18.87 -29.67
CA LEU A 49 9.20 18.61 -28.76
C LEU A 49 9.42 19.31 -27.42
N VAL A 50 10.64 19.33 -26.89
CA VAL A 50 11.00 20.06 -25.67
C VAL A 50 10.60 21.53 -25.80
N GLN A 51 10.85 22.16 -26.95
CA GLN A 51 10.47 23.54 -27.22
C GLN A 51 8.95 23.78 -27.16
N LYS A 52 8.13 22.80 -27.59
CA LYS A 52 6.66 22.90 -27.47
C LYS A 52 6.18 22.96 -26.02
N PHE A 53 6.92 22.35 -25.10
CA PHE A 53 6.64 22.35 -23.66
C PHE A 53 7.50 23.36 -22.87
N SER A 54 8.14 24.32 -23.55
CA SER A 54 9.03 25.31 -22.92
C SER A 54 8.32 26.14 -21.83
N ALA A 55 7.03 26.46 -22.01
CA ALA A 55 6.23 27.20 -21.04
C ALA A 55 6.09 26.50 -19.69
N THR A 56 6.20 25.16 -19.66
CA THR A 56 6.16 24.35 -18.44
C THR A 56 7.53 23.75 -18.10
N HIS A 57 8.61 24.27 -18.68
CA HIS A 57 9.96 23.72 -18.55
C HIS A 57 10.05 22.23 -18.94
N GLY A 58 9.30 21.82 -19.96
CA GLY A 58 9.23 20.43 -20.42
C GLY A 58 8.30 19.54 -19.59
N SER A 59 7.70 20.05 -18.52
CA SER A 59 6.87 19.25 -17.60
C SER A 59 5.42 19.13 -18.08
N ILE A 60 4.93 17.91 -18.15
CA ILE A 60 3.51 17.58 -18.29
C ILE A 60 3.05 17.01 -16.95
N GLU A 61 2.04 17.64 -16.37
CA GLU A 61 1.44 17.13 -15.14
C GLU A 61 0.29 16.17 -15.46
N GLY A 62 0.27 15.03 -14.77
CA GLY A 62 -0.82 14.07 -14.87
C GLY A 62 -1.26 13.52 -13.52
N SER A 63 -2.37 12.78 -13.54
CA SER A 63 -2.88 12.09 -12.36
C SER A 63 -2.36 10.67 -12.29
N THR A 64 -1.70 10.35 -11.19
CA THR A 64 -1.17 9.02 -10.92
C THR A 64 -2.28 8.05 -10.53
N ALA A 65 -2.23 6.82 -11.05
CA ALA A 65 -3.12 5.74 -10.63
C ALA A 65 -3.01 5.41 -9.14
N THR A 66 -4.14 5.03 -8.54
CA THR A 66 -4.19 4.52 -7.16
C THR A 66 -3.77 3.05 -7.04
N PHE A 67 -3.37 2.43 -8.16
CA PHE A 67 -2.84 1.08 -8.28
C PHE A 67 -1.47 1.12 -8.94
N GLY A 68 -0.75 -0.01 -8.91
CA GLY A 68 0.63 -0.04 -9.40
C GLY A 68 1.65 0.51 -8.41
N ALA A 69 2.89 0.62 -8.86
CA ALA A 69 4.04 0.96 -8.03
C ALA A 69 4.83 2.16 -8.60
N PRO A 70 4.44 3.40 -8.27
CA PRO A 70 5.18 4.62 -8.62
C PRO A 70 6.64 4.61 -8.18
N PHE A 71 7.46 5.34 -8.92
CA PHE A 71 8.90 5.46 -8.70
C PHE A 71 9.20 6.63 -7.73
N TYR A 72 8.56 6.67 -6.56
CA TYR A 72 8.81 7.74 -5.59
C TYR A 72 10.29 7.79 -5.19
N GLY A 73 10.86 9.00 -5.20
CA GLY A 73 12.27 9.24 -4.90
C GLY A 73 13.23 8.93 -6.05
N ASP A 74 12.77 8.27 -7.12
CA ASP A 74 13.56 7.94 -8.30
C ASP A 74 13.13 8.82 -9.49
N ARG A 75 14.07 9.14 -10.38
CA ARG A 75 13.79 9.74 -11.70
C ARG A 75 14.13 8.70 -12.75
N VAL A 76 13.16 8.34 -13.58
CA VAL A 76 13.33 7.20 -14.51
C VAL A 76 13.20 7.67 -15.95
N LEU A 77 14.25 7.47 -16.75
CA LEU A 77 14.25 7.75 -18.18
C LEU A 77 13.63 6.59 -18.95
N GLY A 78 12.74 6.92 -19.88
CA GLY A 78 12.12 5.94 -20.76
C GLY A 78 11.86 6.47 -22.15
N ARG A 79 11.81 5.55 -23.11
CA ARG A 79 11.31 5.86 -24.45
C ARG A 79 9.80 5.74 -24.47
N LEU A 80 9.13 6.66 -25.15
CA LEU A 80 7.70 6.53 -25.41
C LEU A 80 7.46 5.58 -26.58
N VAL A 81 6.46 4.73 -26.42
CA VAL A 81 5.99 3.81 -27.46
C VAL A 81 4.48 3.93 -27.58
N TYR A 82 4.00 4.05 -28.81
CA TYR A 82 2.58 4.14 -29.11
C TYR A 82 2.25 3.23 -30.29
N GLY A 83 1.22 2.40 -30.13
CA GLY A 83 0.60 1.62 -31.20
C GLY A 83 -0.81 2.13 -31.44
N GLU A 84 -1.23 2.24 -32.70
CA GLU A 84 -2.62 2.61 -33.01
C GLU A 84 -3.59 1.49 -32.63
N SER A 85 -4.81 1.87 -32.27
CA SER A 85 -5.91 0.95 -31.98
C SER A 85 -6.56 0.53 -33.31
N ASP A 86 -6.09 -0.56 -33.87
CA ASP A 86 -6.46 -1.05 -35.21
C ASP A 86 -7.88 -1.65 -35.22
N LEU A 87 -8.36 -2.18 -34.09
CA LEU A 87 -9.70 -2.78 -33.96
C LEU A 87 -10.73 -1.81 -33.38
N GLY A 88 -10.32 -0.56 -33.12
CA GLY A 88 -11.19 0.46 -32.53
C GLY A 88 -11.57 0.21 -31.07
N LEU A 89 -10.87 -0.70 -30.37
CA LEU A 89 -11.14 -1.06 -28.97
C LEU A 89 -10.35 -0.22 -27.96
N LYS A 90 -9.79 0.92 -28.40
CA LYS A 90 -9.11 1.93 -27.57
C LYS A 90 -8.09 1.35 -26.59
N HIS A 91 -7.27 0.41 -27.03
CA HIS A 91 -6.22 -0.27 -26.25
C HIS A 91 -6.72 -1.21 -25.15
N CYS A 92 -7.97 -1.70 -25.24
CA CYS A 92 -8.56 -2.59 -24.23
C CYS A 92 -8.20 -4.07 -24.39
N LYS A 93 -7.66 -4.48 -25.54
CA LYS A 93 -7.27 -5.87 -25.83
C LYS A 93 -5.86 -5.94 -26.39
N GLU A 94 -5.22 -7.10 -26.23
CA GLU A 94 -3.86 -7.32 -26.72
C GLU A 94 -3.78 -7.30 -28.25
N GLU A 95 -4.78 -7.84 -28.93
CA GLU A 95 -4.89 -7.84 -30.39
C GLU A 95 -5.21 -6.46 -31.00
N ASP A 96 -5.65 -5.49 -30.19
CA ASP A 96 -6.09 -4.17 -30.69
C ASP A 96 -4.95 -3.27 -31.14
N TYR A 97 -3.73 -3.46 -30.63
CA TYR A 97 -2.58 -2.62 -31.01
C TYR A 97 -1.26 -3.37 -30.92
N LYS A 98 -0.33 -3.00 -31.79
CA LYS A 98 1.03 -3.56 -31.82
C LYS A 98 2.04 -2.53 -31.33
N VAL A 99 2.98 -2.98 -30.53
CA VAL A 99 4.11 -2.17 -30.06
C VAL A 99 5.41 -2.88 -30.42
N PRO A 100 6.48 -2.15 -30.79
CA PRO A 100 7.80 -2.74 -30.96
C PRO A 100 8.25 -3.45 -29.67
N ALA A 101 9.03 -4.52 -29.83
CA ALA A 101 9.67 -5.18 -28.70
C ALA A 101 10.48 -4.16 -27.86
N ALA A 102 10.63 -4.44 -26.56
CA ALA A 102 11.34 -3.56 -25.65
C ALA A 102 12.84 -3.51 -25.99
N GLU A 103 13.23 -2.58 -26.86
CA GLU A 103 14.64 -2.22 -27.08
C GLU A 103 15.09 -1.36 -25.90
N THR A 104 15.82 -1.99 -24.98
CA THR A 104 16.17 -1.44 -23.66
C THR A 104 17.50 -0.68 -23.65
N ALA A 105 18.15 -0.45 -24.80
CA ALA A 105 19.46 0.19 -24.86
C ALA A 105 19.59 1.18 -26.03
N LEU A 106 19.99 2.42 -25.72
CA LEU A 106 20.61 3.31 -26.70
C LEU A 106 22.08 2.90 -26.84
N ARG A 107 22.44 2.32 -28.00
CA ARG A 107 23.85 2.09 -28.34
C ARG A 107 24.47 3.42 -28.79
N SER A 108 25.01 4.19 -27.86
CA SER A 108 25.85 5.33 -28.20
C SER A 108 27.24 4.83 -28.56
N GLY A 109 27.71 5.13 -29.77
CA GLY A 109 29.05 4.78 -30.21
C GLY A 109 30.10 5.50 -29.36
N SER A 110 31.09 4.75 -28.86
CA SER A 110 32.24 5.16 -28.03
C SER A 110 31.96 5.36 -26.52
N ASN A 111 32.72 4.61 -25.70
CA ASN A 111 33.09 4.76 -24.28
C ASN A 111 32.16 5.38 -23.21
N TYR A 112 30.89 5.67 -23.50
CA TYR A 112 29.92 6.13 -22.51
C TYR A 112 29.07 4.97 -21.97
N GLN A 113 28.70 5.04 -20.68
CA GLN A 113 27.77 4.10 -20.05
C GLN A 113 26.50 3.97 -20.91
N GLU A 114 26.11 2.72 -21.18
CA GLU A 114 24.90 2.39 -21.93
C GLU A 114 23.67 2.91 -21.16
N VAL A 115 23.05 4.00 -21.65
CA VAL A 115 21.84 4.54 -21.04
C VAL A 115 20.69 3.60 -21.40
N ARG A 116 20.24 2.83 -20.41
CA ARG A 116 19.09 1.95 -20.56
C ARG A 116 17.82 2.76 -20.41
N LEU A 117 16.88 2.62 -21.34
CA LEU A 117 15.59 3.32 -21.33
C LEU A 117 14.48 2.32 -21.05
N ILE A 118 13.65 2.61 -20.06
CA ILE A 118 12.44 1.81 -19.86
C ILE A 118 11.46 2.03 -21.02
N ASN A 119 10.63 1.02 -21.27
CA ASN A 119 9.58 1.09 -22.28
C ASN A 119 8.31 1.69 -21.66
N ILE A 120 7.94 2.92 -22.06
CA ILE A 120 6.74 3.61 -21.58
C ILE A 120 5.68 3.53 -22.67
N ILE A 121 4.63 2.74 -22.44
CA ILE A 121 3.57 2.55 -23.43
C ILE A 121 2.48 3.60 -23.24
N MET A 122 2.13 4.28 -24.32
CA MET A 122 1.01 5.22 -24.38
C MET A 122 -0.27 4.51 -24.84
N VAL A 123 -1.37 4.75 -24.14
CA VAL A 123 -2.70 4.18 -24.44
C VAL A 123 -3.77 5.26 -24.37
N ARG A 124 -4.91 5.07 -25.05
CA ARG A 124 -6.03 6.03 -24.99
C ARG A 124 -7.09 5.60 -23.97
N ARG A 125 -7.67 6.57 -23.28
CA ARG A 125 -8.85 6.37 -22.42
C ARG A 125 -10.10 6.08 -23.26
N GLY A 126 -10.98 5.21 -22.75
CA GLY A 126 -12.23 4.80 -23.40
C GLY A 126 -12.49 3.30 -23.28
N ASP A 127 -13.73 2.86 -23.50
CA ASP A 127 -14.21 1.45 -23.62
C ASP A 127 -14.01 0.46 -22.46
N CYS A 128 -12.93 0.58 -21.68
CA CYS A 128 -12.63 -0.27 -20.53
C CYS A 128 -11.94 0.52 -19.41
N SER A 129 -11.81 -0.11 -18.24
CA SER A 129 -11.19 0.47 -17.06
C SER A 129 -9.70 0.78 -17.24
N PHE A 130 -9.18 1.68 -16.41
CA PHE A 130 -7.75 2.04 -16.42
C PHE A 130 -6.85 0.84 -16.08
N THR A 131 -7.28 0.01 -15.12
CA THR A 131 -6.57 -1.22 -14.72
C THR A 131 -6.44 -2.18 -15.90
N THR A 132 -7.52 -2.39 -16.67
CA THR A 132 -7.51 -3.25 -17.87
C THR A 132 -6.46 -2.77 -18.87
N LYS A 133 -6.44 -1.47 -19.20
CA LYS A 133 -5.46 -0.89 -20.14
C LYS A 133 -4.03 -1.07 -19.68
N VAL A 134 -3.77 -0.79 -18.41
CA VAL A 134 -2.43 -0.90 -17.84
C VAL A 134 -1.99 -2.37 -17.78
N LYS A 135 -2.91 -3.30 -17.50
CA LYS A 135 -2.66 -4.75 -17.52
C LYS A 135 -2.29 -5.24 -18.92
N VAL A 136 -3.03 -4.82 -19.95
CA VAL A 136 -2.73 -5.15 -21.36
C VAL A 136 -1.38 -4.56 -21.79
N ALA A 137 -1.10 -3.31 -21.45
CA ALA A 137 0.19 -2.68 -21.75
C ALA A 137 1.35 -3.37 -21.01
N TYR A 138 1.13 -3.78 -19.75
CA TYR A 138 2.10 -4.53 -18.97
C TYR A 138 2.44 -5.89 -19.62
N ALA A 139 1.42 -6.63 -20.09
CA ALA A 139 1.63 -7.88 -20.84
C ALA A 139 2.44 -7.68 -22.14
N LYS A 140 2.41 -6.48 -22.71
CA LYS A 140 3.20 -6.05 -23.87
C LYS A 140 4.59 -5.51 -23.53
N GLY A 141 5.05 -5.66 -22.29
CA GLY A 141 6.39 -5.23 -21.87
C GLY A 141 6.49 -3.73 -21.54
N ALA A 142 5.39 -3.09 -21.12
CA ALA A 142 5.45 -1.78 -20.50
C ALA A 142 6.12 -1.87 -19.13
N HIS A 143 7.00 -0.91 -18.85
CA HIS A 143 7.55 -0.65 -17.51
C HIS A 143 6.81 0.49 -16.81
N ALA A 144 6.14 1.35 -17.57
CA ALA A 144 5.21 2.37 -17.11
C ALA A 144 4.20 2.67 -18.24
N VAL A 145 3.05 3.23 -17.88
CA VAL A 145 1.97 3.54 -18.85
C VAL A 145 1.55 4.99 -18.76
N ILE A 146 1.46 5.66 -19.89
CA ILE A 146 0.83 6.98 -19.99
C ILE A 146 -0.55 6.79 -20.64
N ILE A 147 -1.59 7.14 -19.91
CA ILE A 147 -2.96 7.10 -20.40
C ILE A 147 -3.29 8.51 -20.91
N VAL A 148 -3.67 8.63 -22.17
CA VAL A 148 -4.09 9.89 -22.78
C VAL A 148 -5.61 10.00 -22.70
N ASP A 149 -6.10 11.13 -22.20
CA ASP A 149 -7.54 11.37 -22.11
C ASP A 149 -8.23 11.35 -23.49
N LYS A 150 -9.54 11.13 -23.49
CA LYS A 150 -10.33 10.94 -24.70
C LYS A 150 -10.51 12.26 -25.49
N PRO A 151 -10.48 12.25 -26.83
CA PRO A 151 -10.56 13.48 -27.65
C PRO A 151 -11.79 14.35 -27.37
N GLU A 152 -12.92 13.72 -27.07
CA GLU A 152 -14.20 14.35 -26.75
C GLU A 152 -14.31 14.86 -25.30
N SER A 153 -13.27 14.68 -24.48
CA SER A 153 -13.24 15.17 -23.10
C SER A 153 -13.17 16.70 -23.07
N GLU A 154 -13.99 17.36 -22.25
CA GLU A 154 -13.87 18.80 -21.99
C GLU A 154 -12.82 19.14 -20.92
N LEU A 155 -12.19 18.12 -20.34
CA LEU A 155 -11.25 18.28 -19.23
C LEU A 155 -9.91 18.80 -19.73
N THR A 156 -9.40 19.84 -19.05
CA THR A 156 -8.11 20.45 -19.35
C THR A 156 -6.96 19.77 -18.60
N ALA A 157 -5.71 20.11 -18.93
CA ALA A 157 -4.54 19.70 -18.15
C ALA A 157 -4.60 20.09 -16.66
N LYS A 158 -5.30 21.18 -16.31
CA LYS A 158 -5.53 21.55 -14.91
C LYS A 158 -6.52 20.61 -14.23
N ASP A 159 -7.55 20.19 -14.96
CA ASP A 159 -8.58 19.27 -14.46
C ASP A 159 -8.05 17.85 -14.28
N MET A 160 -7.07 17.44 -15.11
CA MET A 160 -6.40 16.14 -14.97
C MET A 160 -5.91 15.92 -13.54
N ARG A 161 -5.36 16.96 -12.89
CA ARG A 161 -4.89 16.92 -11.50
C ARG A 161 -5.99 16.47 -10.53
N ASN A 162 -7.25 16.77 -10.83
CA ASN A 162 -8.39 16.47 -9.98
C ASN A 162 -8.99 15.09 -10.21
N ILE A 163 -8.67 14.43 -11.33
CA ILE A 163 -9.18 13.09 -11.66
C ILE A 163 -8.51 12.06 -10.77
N ILE A 164 -9.30 11.11 -10.27
CA ILE A 164 -8.80 9.92 -9.58
C ILE A 164 -8.77 8.77 -10.58
N VAL A 165 -7.57 8.30 -10.90
CA VAL A 165 -7.38 7.09 -11.71
C VAL A 165 -7.49 5.90 -10.77
N ALA A 166 -8.74 5.50 -10.51
CA ALA A 166 -9.09 4.50 -9.50
C ALA A 166 -8.84 3.06 -9.98
N ASP A 167 -8.52 2.20 -9.02
CA ASP A 167 -8.57 0.74 -9.18
C ASP A 167 -10.03 0.29 -9.25
N ASP A 168 -10.36 -0.59 -10.19
CA ASP A 168 -11.69 -1.20 -10.35
C ASP A 168 -11.84 -2.52 -9.57
N GLY A 169 -10.85 -2.88 -8.75
CA GLY A 169 -10.81 -4.11 -7.97
C GLY A 169 -9.94 -5.20 -8.60
N PHE A 170 -9.44 -5.00 -9.82
CA PHE A 170 -8.57 -5.95 -10.53
C PHE A 170 -7.11 -5.46 -10.66
N GLY A 171 -6.74 -4.39 -9.95
CA GLY A 171 -5.41 -3.79 -9.97
C GLY A 171 -4.32 -4.53 -9.19
N GLU A 172 -4.63 -5.55 -8.39
CA GLU A 172 -3.67 -6.25 -7.51
C GLU A 172 -2.43 -6.78 -8.25
N GLY A 173 -2.63 -7.28 -9.47
CA GLY A 173 -1.56 -7.82 -10.33
C GLY A 173 -0.72 -6.77 -11.06
N ILE A 174 -1.10 -5.49 -10.99
CA ILE A 174 -0.42 -4.41 -11.70
C ILE A 174 0.73 -3.89 -10.83
N LYS A 175 1.97 -4.05 -11.34
CA LYS A 175 3.21 -3.69 -10.62
C LYS A 175 4.02 -2.57 -11.27
N ILE A 176 3.44 -1.93 -12.29
CA ILE A 176 4.02 -0.79 -12.99
C ILE A 176 3.19 0.47 -12.72
N PRO A 177 3.80 1.66 -12.73
CA PRO A 177 3.06 2.89 -12.54
C PRO A 177 2.34 3.34 -13.80
N SER A 178 1.28 4.11 -13.61
CA SER A 178 0.58 4.77 -14.70
C SER A 178 0.15 6.19 -14.35
N VAL A 179 0.13 7.05 -15.37
CA VAL A 179 -0.21 8.47 -15.28
C VAL A 179 -1.21 8.82 -16.36
N LEU A 180 -2.33 9.45 -15.98
CA LEU A 180 -3.31 10.04 -16.89
C LEU A 180 -2.92 11.48 -17.21
N ILE A 181 -2.79 11.81 -18.50
CA ILE A 181 -2.48 13.16 -19.00
C ILE A 181 -3.61 13.69 -19.90
N SER A 182 -3.57 14.99 -20.15
CA SER A 182 -4.56 15.69 -20.97
C SER A 182 -4.55 15.18 -22.42
N LYS A 183 -5.66 15.40 -23.12
CA LYS A 183 -5.76 15.05 -24.54
C LYS A 183 -4.82 15.91 -25.40
N GLU A 184 -4.60 17.18 -25.03
CA GLU A 184 -3.74 18.11 -25.75
C GLU A 184 -2.26 17.72 -25.64
N ASP A 185 -1.78 17.45 -24.41
CA ASP A 185 -0.39 17.04 -24.18
C ASP A 185 -0.14 15.66 -24.79
N GLY A 186 -1.08 14.73 -24.62
CA GLY A 186 -0.99 13.40 -25.18
C GLY A 186 -0.99 13.37 -26.71
N ALA A 187 -1.74 14.27 -27.38
CA ALA A 187 -1.72 14.39 -28.83
C ALA A 187 -0.32 14.78 -29.34
N GLN A 188 0.31 15.78 -28.72
CA GLN A 188 1.66 16.22 -29.09
C GLN A 188 2.70 15.10 -28.94
N LEU A 189 2.62 14.32 -27.85
CA LEU A 189 3.49 13.17 -27.62
C LEU A 189 3.25 12.07 -28.66
N ILE A 190 1.98 11.72 -28.95
CA ILE A 190 1.63 10.69 -29.94
C ILE A 190 2.11 11.09 -31.34
N GLU A 191 1.92 12.34 -31.75
CA GLU A 191 2.40 12.84 -33.04
C GLU A 191 3.93 12.76 -33.14
N ALA A 192 4.65 13.14 -32.08
CA ALA A 192 6.11 13.11 -32.06
C ALA A 192 6.67 11.68 -32.12
N VAL A 193 6.05 10.72 -31.41
CA VAL A 193 6.45 9.30 -31.40
C VAL A 193 6.34 8.65 -32.79
N LYS A 194 5.41 9.11 -33.63
CA LYS A 194 5.26 8.62 -35.01
C LYS A 194 6.40 9.06 -35.94
N VAL A 195 7.06 10.18 -35.63
CA VAL A 195 8.09 10.79 -36.48
C VAL A 195 9.49 10.41 -36.01
N SER A 196 9.73 10.40 -34.70
CA SER A 196 11.05 10.20 -34.11
C SER A 196 10.97 9.59 -32.73
N GLN A 197 12.09 9.09 -32.23
CA GLN A 197 12.17 8.58 -30.86
C GLN A 197 11.96 9.71 -29.85
N VAL A 198 10.97 9.54 -28.98
CA VAL A 198 10.69 10.46 -27.87
C VAL A 198 11.20 9.84 -26.57
N ILE A 199 11.99 10.62 -25.82
CA ILE A 199 12.51 10.23 -24.51
C ILE A 199 11.88 11.14 -23.47
N VAL A 200 11.35 10.55 -22.41
CA VAL A 200 10.80 11.26 -21.28
C VAL A 200 11.43 10.78 -19.98
N GLU A 201 11.40 11.65 -18.97
CA GLU A 201 11.71 11.32 -17.59
C GLU A 201 10.42 11.31 -16.77
N LEU A 202 10.21 10.26 -15.99
CA LEU A 202 9.11 10.15 -15.03
C LEU A 202 9.61 10.47 -13.63
N ALA A 203 8.90 11.35 -12.93
CA ALA A 203 9.15 11.67 -11.53
C ALA A 203 7.85 11.84 -10.74
N TRP A 204 7.85 11.39 -9.47
CA TRP A 204 6.77 11.60 -8.50
C TRP A 204 7.30 12.43 -7.33
N ASN A 205 7.44 13.73 -7.56
CA ASN A 205 7.96 14.64 -6.56
C ASN A 205 6.89 14.92 -5.48
N LEU A 206 7.29 14.78 -4.21
CA LEU A 206 6.51 15.17 -3.05
C LEU A 206 7.08 16.48 -2.48
N PRO A 207 6.27 17.30 -1.80
CA PRO A 207 6.82 18.37 -0.99
C PRO A 207 7.71 17.80 0.09
N THR A 208 8.79 18.53 0.30
CA THR A 208 9.78 18.18 1.28
C THR A 208 9.55 18.93 2.59
N ASN A 209 9.87 18.29 3.70
CA ASN A 209 9.85 18.89 5.03
C ASN A 209 11.02 18.32 5.85
N GLU A 210 11.39 18.96 6.96
CA GLU A 210 12.42 18.44 7.87
C GLU A 210 11.90 17.25 8.68
N VAL A 211 10.61 17.29 9.04
CA VAL A 211 9.86 16.17 9.61
C VAL A 211 8.78 15.79 8.62
N VAL A 212 8.76 14.52 8.22
CA VAL A 212 7.71 14.01 7.35
C VAL A 212 6.47 13.69 8.17
N HIS A 213 5.34 14.28 7.80
CA HIS A 213 4.03 14.00 8.41
C HIS A 213 3.29 12.97 7.57
N MET A 214 2.94 11.85 8.18
CA MET A 214 2.21 10.74 7.55
C MET A 214 0.83 10.60 8.19
N ASP A 215 -0.23 10.83 7.41
CA ASP A 215 -1.61 10.64 7.84
C ASP A 215 -2.22 9.45 7.10
N LEU A 216 -2.76 8.46 7.82
CA LEU A 216 -3.38 7.28 7.24
C LEU A 216 -4.84 7.17 7.69
N TRP A 217 -5.77 7.16 6.74
CA TRP A 217 -7.16 6.78 6.95
C TRP A 217 -7.30 5.27 6.75
N MET A 218 -7.90 4.61 7.72
CA MET A 218 -8.01 3.14 7.80
C MET A 218 -9.29 2.69 8.50
N SER A 219 -9.48 1.39 8.60
CA SER A 219 -10.45 0.75 9.50
C SER A 219 -9.70 -0.31 10.30
N SER A 220 -10.01 -0.43 11.59
CA SER A 220 -9.41 -1.46 12.44
C SER A 220 -9.78 -2.89 12.05
N ALA A 221 -10.80 -3.09 11.21
CA ALA A 221 -11.21 -4.39 10.72
C ALA A 221 -10.81 -4.66 9.25
N SER A 222 -10.20 -3.68 8.55
CA SER A 222 -9.70 -3.87 7.18
C SER A 222 -8.43 -4.71 7.16
N ARG A 223 -8.48 -5.87 6.50
CA ARG A 223 -7.34 -6.78 6.35
C ARG A 223 -6.17 -6.12 5.64
N GLU A 224 -6.43 -5.32 4.62
CA GLU A 224 -5.44 -4.61 3.82
C GLU A 224 -4.73 -3.54 4.65
N SER A 225 -5.49 -2.77 5.44
CA SER A 225 -4.95 -1.73 6.32
C SER A 225 -4.08 -2.34 7.43
N LEU A 226 -4.57 -3.40 8.06
CA LEU A 226 -3.84 -4.11 9.10
C LEU A 226 -2.57 -4.79 8.56
N LYS A 227 -2.64 -5.39 7.36
CA LYS A 227 -1.46 -5.96 6.69
C LYS A 227 -0.41 -4.89 6.45
N PHE A 228 -0.79 -3.77 5.82
CA PHE A 228 0.12 -2.66 5.58
C PHE A 228 0.77 -2.15 6.87
N LEU A 229 -0.02 -1.90 7.92
CA LEU A 229 0.50 -1.39 9.18
C LEU A 229 1.44 -2.38 9.86
N LYS A 230 1.13 -3.69 9.81
CA LYS A 230 2.00 -4.75 10.33
C LYS A 230 3.35 -4.75 9.62
N ASP A 231 3.33 -4.71 8.28
CA ASP A 231 4.54 -4.75 7.45
C ASP A 231 5.33 -3.42 7.56
N PHE A 232 4.65 -2.30 7.81
CA PHE A 232 5.26 -0.98 8.00
C PHE A 232 5.78 -0.73 9.42
N ALA A 233 5.26 -1.41 10.45
CA ALA A 233 5.63 -1.20 11.85
C ALA A 233 7.16 -1.33 12.12
N PRO A 234 7.89 -2.32 11.55
CA PRO A 234 9.34 -2.38 11.67
C PRO A 234 10.06 -1.16 11.06
N LYS A 235 9.60 -0.68 9.89
CA LYS A 235 10.17 0.49 9.20
C LYS A 235 9.89 1.76 9.99
N ARG A 236 8.67 1.90 10.50
CA ARG A 236 8.27 2.98 11.40
C ARG A 236 9.07 3.04 12.70
N ARG A 237 9.43 1.87 13.27
CA ARG A 237 10.28 1.76 14.47
C ARG A 237 11.67 2.37 14.23
N VAL A 238 12.22 2.23 13.02
CA VAL A 238 13.48 2.87 12.61
C VAL A 238 13.28 4.37 12.40
N LEU A 239 12.15 4.79 11.80
CA LEU A 239 11.80 6.20 11.54
C LEU A 239 11.23 6.95 12.77
N ASN A 240 11.48 6.48 13.99
CA ASN A 240 10.82 6.95 15.22
C ASN A 240 11.12 8.42 15.60
N GLU A 241 12.22 8.98 15.11
CA GLU A 241 12.69 10.33 15.40
C GLU A 241 12.48 11.33 14.26
N VAL A 242 12.13 10.86 13.06
CA VAL A 242 12.11 11.70 11.84
C VAL A 242 10.75 11.74 11.13
N VAL A 243 9.83 10.83 11.47
CA VAL A 243 8.48 10.77 10.89
C VAL A 243 7.44 10.93 11.99
N SER A 244 6.50 11.84 11.78
CA SER A 244 5.26 11.95 12.57
C SER A 244 4.17 11.11 11.91
N PHE A 245 3.40 10.36 12.71
CA PHE A 245 2.29 9.56 12.21
C PHE A 245 0.98 9.97 12.88
N THR A 246 -0.08 10.07 12.09
CA THR A 246 -1.43 10.34 12.57
C THR A 246 -2.39 9.30 11.97
N PRO A 247 -2.95 8.40 12.79
CA PRO A 247 -4.03 7.52 12.37
C PRO A 247 -5.35 8.30 12.31
N HIS A 248 -6.13 8.02 11.28
CA HIS A 248 -7.51 8.44 11.11
C HIS A 248 -8.34 7.18 10.80
N TYR A 249 -9.57 7.13 11.28
CA TYR A 249 -10.47 5.98 11.09
C TYR A 249 -11.69 6.37 10.26
N ALA A 250 -12.10 5.47 9.36
CA ALA A 250 -13.21 5.71 8.46
C ALA A 250 -14.54 5.63 9.22
N VAL A 251 -15.18 6.79 9.40
CA VAL A 251 -16.49 6.91 10.04
C VAL A 251 -17.44 7.58 9.06
N PHE A 252 -18.59 6.96 8.80
CA PHE A 252 -19.67 7.55 8.01
C PHE A 252 -20.94 7.73 8.85
N GLY A 253 -21.89 8.51 8.33
CA GLY A 253 -23.21 8.66 8.93
C GLY A 253 -24.28 8.04 8.01
N MET A 254 -25.40 7.62 8.60
CA MET A 254 -26.57 7.10 7.90
C MET A 254 -27.83 7.82 8.37
N ASP A 255 -28.84 7.87 7.52
CA ASP A 255 -30.14 8.44 7.86
C ASP A 255 -30.92 7.51 8.81
N SER A 256 -31.61 8.10 9.78
CA SER A 256 -32.38 7.37 10.79
C SER A 256 -33.57 6.58 10.23
N ALA A 257 -33.95 6.78 8.97
CA ALA A 257 -35.02 6.03 8.31
C ALA A 257 -34.57 4.63 7.84
N ASP A 258 -33.26 4.41 7.67
CA ASP A 258 -32.67 3.13 7.24
C ASP A 258 -32.38 2.17 8.41
N GLN A 259 -33.01 2.40 9.57
CA GLN A 259 -32.73 1.75 10.85
C GLN A 259 -33.00 0.24 10.89
N ILE A 260 -33.83 -0.31 9.99
CA ILE A 260 -34.03 -1.77 9.84
C ILE A 260 -32.74 -2.42 9.31
N THR A 261 -31.96 -1.69 8.52
CA THR A 261 -30.68 -2.08 7.92
C THR A 261 -29.46 -1.68 8.78
N ALA A 262 -29.66 -0.82 9.79
CA ALA A 262 -28.60 -0.32 10.67
C ALA A 262 -28.25 -1.26 11.84
N GLY A 263 -28.85 -2.45 11.92
CA GLY A 263 -28.68 -3.39 13.02
C GLY A 263 -27.23 -3.85 13.17
N GLY A 264 -26.45 -3.13 13.97
CA GLY A 264 -25.05 -3.42 14.27
C GLY A 264 -24.03 -2.46 13.63
N LEU A 265 -24.38 -1.72 12.58
CA LEU A 265 -23.40 -0.87 11.86
C LEU A 265 -22.95 0.38 12.66
N CYS A 266 -23.85 0.92 13.47
CA CYS A 266 -23.69 2.24 14.08
C CYS A 266 -23.53 2.16 15.60
N SER A 267 -22.84 3.14 16.19
CA SER A 267 -22.63 3.21 17.64
C SER A 267 -23.92 3.39 18.42
N ASP A 268 -24.90 4.08 17.83
CA ASP A 268 -26.20 4.36 18.41
C ASP A 268 -27.32 4.39 17.35
N ARG A 269 -28.56 4.61 17.82
CA ARG A 269 -29.75 4.67 16.96
C ARG A 269 -29.86 5.96 16.13
N THR A 270 -29.03 6.97 16.40
CA THR A 270 -29.07 8.22 15.65
C THR A 270 -28.45 8.08 14.26
N GLY A 271 -27.65 7.02 14.03
CA GLY A 271 -26.94 6.81 12.76
C GLY A 271 -25.79 7.81 12.56
N LYS A 272 -25.43 8.58 13.59
CA LYS A 272 -24.42 9.64 13.47
C LYS A 272 -23.02 9.08 13.21
N TYR A 273 -22.68 7.94 13.77
CA TYR A 273 -21.40 7.27 13.57
C TYR A 273 -21.61 5.80 13.25
N CYS A 274 -21.13 5.39 12.09
CA CYS A 274 -21.22 4.04 11.57
C CYS A 274 -19.88 3.65 10.93
N ALA A 275 -19.60 2.35 10.91
CA ALA A 275 -18.50 1.76 10.17
C ALA A 275 -19.00 0.58 9.33
N GLU A 276 -18.19 0.18 8.35
CA GLU A 276 -18.52 -0.94 7.47
C GLU A 276 -18.52 -2.24 8.27
N ASP A 277 -19.49 -3.12 7.99
CA ASP A 277 -19.52 -4.45 8.58
C ASP A 277 -18.39 -5.30 7.97
N PRO A 278 -17.44 -5.80 8.77
CA PRO A 278 -16.30 -6.51 8.23
C PRO A 278 -16.58 -7.97 7.84
N ASP A 279 -17.68 -8.57 8.31
CA ASP A 279 -18.02 -9.97 8.02
C ASP A 279 -19.47 -10.20 7.55
N GLY A 280 -20.22 -9.13 7.32
CA GLY A 280 -21.55 -9.12 6.73
C GLY A 280 -22.58 -9.67 7.73
N PRO A 281 -23.20 -10.84 7.48
CA PRO A 281 -24.13 -11.45 8.45
C PRO A 281 -23.39 -12.16 9.60
N GLY A 282 -22.11 -11.85 9.85
CA GLY A 282 -21.31 -12.48 10.89
C GLY A 282 -21.50 -11.84 12.26
N PRO A 283 -20.74 -12.30 13.27
CA PRO A 283 -20.89 -11.82 14.64
C PRO A 283 -20.27 -10.44 14.88
N ILE A 284 -19.39 -9.95 14.00
CA ILE A 284 -18.67 -8.69 14.22
C ILE A 284 -19.39 -7.57 13.49
N THR A 285 -19.82 -6.56 14.24
CA THR A 285 -20.64 -5.50 13.70
C THR A 285 -19.82 -4.23 13.43
N GLY A 286 -20.33 -3.31 12.60
CA GLY A 286 -19.71 -1.99 12.41
C GLY A 286 -19.52 -1.21 13.72
N LYS A 287 -20.38 -1.42 14.72
CA LYS A 287 -20.20 -0.88 16.07
C LYS A 287 -18.94 -1.42 16.75
N ASP A 288 -18.65 -2.72 16.61
CA ASP A 288 -17.43 -3.31 17.19
C ASP A 288 -16.18 -2.71 16.55
N VAL A 289 -16.24 -2.42 15.25
CA VAL A 289 -15.19 -1.71 14.51
C VAL A 289 -14.99 -0.30 15.06
N LEU A 290 -16.06 0.49 15.24
CA LEU A 290 -15.97 1.82 15.83
C LEU A 290 -15.38 1.79 17.25
N ASP A 291 -15.81 0.83 18.07
CA ASP A 291 -15.31 0.67 19.43
C ASP A 291 -13.80 0.36 19.44
N GLU A 292 -13.29 -0.40 18.47
CA GLU A 292 -11.86 -0.66 18.28
C GLU A 292 -11.13 0.57 17.73
N ASP A 293 -11.70 1.26 16.74
CA ASP A 293 -11.13 2.47 16.15
C ASP A 293 -10.87 3.53 17.26
N VAL A 294 -11.85 3.77 18.13
CA VAL A 294 -11.70 4.67 19.29
C VAL A 294 -10.64 4.17 20.27
N ARG A 295 -10.57 2.86 20.54
CA ARG A 295 -9.52 2.29 21.40
C ARG A 295 -8.13 2.53 20.82
N GLN A 296 -7.94 2.31 19.52
CA GLN A 296 -6.65 2.54 18.86
C GLN A 296 -6.27 4.03 18.83
N LEU A 297 -7.24 4.94 18.63
CA LEU A 297 -7.03 6.39 18.78
C LEU A 297 -6.60 6.77 20.21
N CYS A 298 -7.23 6.20 21.22
CA CYS A 298 -6.88 6.41 22.64
C CYS A 298 -5.48 5.88 22.96
N ILE A 299 -5.12 4.68 22.48
CA ILE A 299 -3.78 4.12 22.63
C ILE A 299 -2.75 5.03 21.96
N HIS A 300 -3.03 5.49 20.74
CA HIS A 300 -2.13 6.38 20.02
C HIS A 300 -1.88 7.67 20.81
N GLU A 301 -2.93 8.34 21.28
CA GLU A 301 -2.84 9.58 22.05
C GLU A 301 -2.05 9.44 23.36
N HIS A 302 -2.45 8.50 24.22
CA HIS A 302 -1.89 8.41 25.58
C HIS A 302 -0.44 7.93 25.63
N TYR A 303 0.01 7.24 24.60
CA TYR A 303 1.36 6.70 24.53
C TYR A 303 2.29 7.50 23.62
N LYS A 304 1.85 8.63 23.04
CA LYS A 304 2.75 9.55 22.32
C LYS A 304 3.81 10.08 23.27
N LYS A 305 5.07 9.86 22.90
CA LYS A 305 6.23 10.42 23.60
C LYS A 305 7.04 11.20 22.60
N VAL A 306 7.56 12.35 23.04
CA VAL A 306 8.46 13.15 22.22
C VAL A 306 9.72 12.34 21.93
N ARG A 307 10.07 12.23 20.66
CA ARG A 307 11.33 11.68 20.18
C ARG A 307 12.07 12.82 19.52
N GLN A 308 13.13 13.26 20.17
CA GLN A 308 14.03 14.26 19.62
C GLN A 308 15.44 13.72 19.80
N ASP A 309 16.16 13.63 18.70
CA ASP A 309 17.58 13.37 18.77
C ASP A 309 18.32 14.68 19.14
N PRO A 310 19.42 14.65 19.90
CA PRO A 310 20.14 15.86 20.28
C PRO A 310 20.65 16.70 19.09
N GLU A 311 20.97 16.07 17.96
CA GLU A 311 21.42 16.76 16.74
C GLU A 311 20.26 17.54 16.09
N SER A 312 19.03 17.05 16.17
CA SER A 312 17.80 17.65 15.67
C SER A 312 17.44 18.91 16.45
N ILE A 313 17.69 18.93 17.75
CA ILE A 313 17.52 20.10 18.60
C ILE A 313 18.51 21.20 18.19
N ILE A 314 19.77 20.83 17.95
CA ILE A 314 20.82 21.76 17.53
C ILE A 314 20.54 22.30 16.11
N ALA A 315 20.01 21.45 15.23
CA ALA A 315 19.65 21.80 13.85
C ALA A 315 18.30 22.55 13.73
N GLY A 316 17.56 22.72 14.83
CA GLY A 316 16.26 23.42 14.82
C GLY A 316 15.12 22.62 14.17
N ARG A 317 15.26 21.29 14.04
CA ARG A 317 14.26 20.43 13.41
C ARG A 317 12.97 20.36 14.22
N GLY A 318 11.86 20.12 13.52
CA GLY A 318 10.53 19.96 14.11
C GLY A 318 10.43 18.85 15.17
N LYS A 319 9.50 19.00 16.12
CA LYS A 319 9.21 18.02 17.16
C LYS A 319 8.54 16.77 16.57
N VAL A 320 9.08 15.58 16.85
CA VAL A 320 8.45 14.30 16.49
C VAL A 320 7.85 13.62 17.73
N GLU A 321 6.67 13.05 17.56
CA GLU A 321 5.99 12.25 18.58
C GLU A 321 5.84 10.80 18.09
N TYR A 322 6.15 9.86 18.96
CA TYR A 322 6.11 8.44 18.66
C TYR A 322 5.45 7.64 19.79
N ALA A 323 4.40 6.90 19.43
CA ALA A 323 3.69 6.00 20.33
C ALA A 323 4.19 4.56 20.15
N LYS A 324 5.25 4.17 20.87
CA LYS A 324 5.87 2.83 20.77
C LYS A 324 4.87 1.70 21.04
N GLU A 325 4.04 1.91 22.05
CA GLU A 325 3.05 0.95 22.52
C GLU A 325 1.91 0.78 21.50
N PHE A 326 1.46 1.86 20.85
CA PHE A 326 0.53 1.79 19.71
C PHE A 326 1.07 0.91 18.58
N TRP A 327 2.32 1.13 18.15
CA TRP A 327 2.91 0.31 17.07
C TRP A 327 3.11 -1.15 17.48
N SER A 328 3.40 -1.40 18.76
CA SER A 328 3.51 -2.77 19.30
C SER A 328 2.16 -3.49 19.34
N TYR A 329 1.08 -2.75 19.59
CA TYR A 329 -0.29 -3.25 19.52
C TYR A 329 -0.68 -3.56 18.08
N ILE A 330 -0.56 -2.59 17.17
CA ILE A 330 -0.96 -2.70 15.76
C ILE A 330 -0.21 -3.81 15.03
N GLU A 331 1.09 -3.97 15.26
CA GLU A 331 1.89 -5.03 14.64
C GLU A 331 1.39 -6.45 14.99
N LYS A 332 0.85 -6.63 16.20
CA LYS A 332 0.36 -7.93 16.69
C LYS A 332 -1.13 -8.11 16.50
N PHE A 333 -1.88 -7.03 16.33
CA PHE A 333 -3.35 -7.02 16.26
C PHE A 333 -3.92 -7.99 15.21
N PRO A 334 -3.51 -8.00 13.92
CA PRO A 334 -4.09 -8.90 12.93
C PRO A 334 -3.91 -10.39 13.25
N ASP A 335 -2.82 -10.75 13.95
CA ASP A 335 -2.53 -12.15 14.30
C ASP A 335 -3.20 -12.57 15.61
N LYS A 336 -3.38 -11.64 16.55
CA LYS A 336 -3.88 -11.91 17.90
C LYS A 336 -5.38 -11.69 18.05
N CYS A 337 -5.92 -10.71 17.32
CA CYS A 337 -7.33 -10.36 17.27
C CYS A 337 -7.85 -10.39 15.82
N PRO A 338 -7.77 -11.55 15.13
CA PRO A 338 -8.42 -11.70 13.83
C PRO A 338 -9.94 -11.55 13.99
N LEU A 339 -10.67 -11.32 12.89
CA LEU A 339 -12.13 -11.11 12.92
C LEU A 339 -12.89 -12.14 13.78
N ARG A 340 -12.49 -13.42 13.76
CA ARG A 340 -13.12 -14.48 14.59
C ARG A 340 -13.06 -14.19 16.10
N ASP A 341 -11.97 -13.59 16.56
CA ASP A 341 -11.70 -13.30 17.97
C ASP A 341 -11.72 -11.78 18.24
N PHE A 342 -12.30 -10.98 17.32
CA PHE A 342 -12.30 -9.52 17.36
C PHE A 342 -13.18 -8.98 18.49
N GLY A 343 -12.83 -7.81 19.02
CA GLY A 343 -13.60 -7.11 20.04
C GLY A 343 -12.83 -6.88 21.34
N ILE A 344 -13.55 -6.37 22.34
CA ILE A 344 -12.96 -5.80 23.57
C ILE A 344 -12.11 -6.81 24.35
N GLN A 345 -12.54 -8.07 24.46
CA GLN A 345 -11.83 -9.08 25.25
C GLN A 345 -10.44 -9.37 24.68
N CYS A 346 -10.35 -9.55 23.36
CA CYS A 346 -9.08 -9.76 22.70
C CYS A 346 -8.18 -8.53 22.82
N SER A 347 -8.76 -7.35 22.59
CA SER A 347 -8.06 -6.08 22.65
C SER A 347 -7.45 -5.82 24.02
N GLN A 348 -8.20 -6.04 25.10
CA GLN A 348 -7.71 -5.90 26.46
C GLN A 348 -6.60 -6.91 26.80
N LYS A 349 -6.72 -8.14 26.31
CA LYS A 349 -5.66 -9.15 26.47
C LYS A 349 -4.39 -8.73 25.74
N LEU A 350 -4.50 -8.25 24.50
CA LEU A 350 -3.37 -7.77 23.72
C LEU A 350 -2.74 -6.51 24.34
N MET A 351 -3.55 -5.54 24.79
CA MET A 351 -3.08 -4.35 25.50
C MET A 351 -2.17 -4.72 26.67
N LYS A 352 -2.63 -5.61 27.56
CA LYS A 352 -1.83 -6.11 28.68
C LYS A 352 -0.53 -6.76 28.21
N GLN A 353 -0.58 -7.55 27.14
CA GLN A 353 0.60 -8.23 26.58
C GLN A 353 1.66 -7.24 26.06
N VAL A 354 1.26 -6.08 25.55
CA VAL A 354 2.19 -5.08 25.00
C VAL A 354 2.48 -3.91 25.94
N GLY A 355 2.04 -4.00 27.20
CA GLY A 355 2.32 -3.00 28.24
C GLY A 355 1.42 -1.75 28.17
N ILE A 356 0.24 -1.87 27.56
CA ILE A 356 -0.80 -0.84 27.57
C ILE A 356 -1.73 -1.10 28.75
N ASP A 357 -2.05 -0.05 29.52
CA ASP A 357 -3.02 -0.09 30.60
C ASP A 357 -4.45 -0.03 30.03
N PRO A 358 -5.24 -1.12 30.13
CA PRO A 358 -6.61 -1.12 29.64
C PRO A 358 -7.51 -0.12 30.36
N GLY A 359 -7.25 0.17 31.64
CA GLY A 359 -8.05 1.11 32.43
C GLY A 359 -7.92 2.54 31.92
N LEU A 360 -6.70 2.95 31.58
CA LEU A 360 -6.43 4.24 30.96
C LEU A 360 -7.16 4.39 29.61
N VAL A 361 -7.09 3.35 28.77
CA VAL A 361 -7.75 3.35 27.45
C VAL A 361 -9.28 3.36 27.60
N GLU A 362 -9.83 2.56 28.52
CA GLU A 362 -11.26 2.53 28.81
C GLU A 362 -11.78 3.89 29.30
N HIS A 363 -11.00 4.56 30.16
CA HIS A 363 -11.32 5.91 30.60
C HIS A 363 -11.35 6.90 29.43
N CYS A 364 -10.35 6.84 28.53
CA CYS A 364 -10.31 7.68 27.33
C CYS A 364 -11.51 7.46 26.40
N VAL A 365 -11.87 6.19 26.16
CA VAL A 365 -13.03 5.82 25.33
C VAL A 365 -14.31 6.41 25.92
N LYS A 366 -14.51 6.30 27.24
CA LYS A 366 -15.70 6.85 27.91
C LYS A 366 -15.74 8.38 27.93
N THR A 367 -14.61 9.04 28.15
CA THR A 367 -14.55 10.50 28.31
C THR A 367 -14.53 11.26 26.99
N SER A 368 -13.90 10.71 25.95
CA SER A 368 -13.61 11.43 24.70
C SER A 368 -13.94 10.66 23.43
N GLY A 369 -14.52 9.46 23.53
CA GLY A 369 -14.80 8.61 22.37
C GLY A 369 -15.69 9.28 21.32
N GLU A 370 -16.77 9.93 21.75
CA GLU A 370 -17.66 10.63 20.82
C GLU A 370 -16.95 11.81 20.13
N GLN A 371 -16.18 12.61 20.87
CA GLN A 371 -15.41 13.73 20.31
C GLN A 371 -14.41 13.25 19.24
N LYS A 372 -13.80 12.08 19.45
CA LYS A 372 -12.90 11.46 18.47
C LYS A 372 -13.65 11.10 17.19
N LEU A 373 -14.79 10.42 17.30
CA LEU A 373 -15.63 10.09 16.13
C LEU A 373 -16.11 11.34 15.38
N ASP A 374 -16.46 12.41 16.11
CA ASP A 374 -16.78 13.71 15.52
C ASP A 374 -15.58 14.30 14.74
N ASN A 375 -14.36 14.15 15.24
CA ASN A 375 -13.16 14.62 14.55
C ASN A 375 -12.87 13.80 13.30
N GLU A 376 -13.02 12.48 13.34
CA GLU A 376 -12.87 11.60 12.18
C GLU A 376 -13.86 11.98 11.06
N ARG A 377 -15.11 12.30 11.41
CA ARG A 377 -16.13 12.76 10.45
C ARG A 377 -15.91 14.16 9.88
N LYS A 378 -15.22 15.05 10.60
CA LYS A 378 -14.91 16.42 10.13
C LYS A 378 -13.84 16.44 9.05
N TYR A 379 -12.93 15.47 9.06
CA TYR A 379 -11.78 15.42 8.16
C TYR A 379 -11.72 14.10 7.37
N PRO A 380 -12.77 13.75 6.60
CA PRO A 380 -12.77 12.51 5.83
C PRO A 380 -11.75 12.61 4.69
N ALA A 381 -11.12 11.48 4.37
CA ALA A 381 -10.37 11.34 3.13
C ALA A 381 -11.23 10.75 2.00
N TRP A 382 -10.64 10.65 0.81
CA TRP A 382 -11.31 10.10 -0.37
C TRP A 382 -11.48 8.57 -0.33
N SER A 383 -10.92 7.88 0.66
CA SER A 383 -10.94 6.42 0.78
C SER A 383 -10.54 5.99 2.21
N PRO A 384 -11.08 4.87 2.72
CA PRO A 384 -10.67 4.25 3.99
C PRO A 384 -9.28 3.57 3.91
N ARG A 385 -8.49 3.85 2.88
CA ARG A 385 -7.07 3.47 2.74
C ARG A 385 -6.22 4.66 2.31
N ALA A 386 -6.76 5.88 2.43
CA ALA A 386 -6.09 7.07 1.96
C ALA A 386 -4.84 7.35 2.81
N LEU A 387 -3.74 7.67 2.14
CA LEU A 387 -2.49 8.05 2.77
C LEU A 387 -2.11 9.46 2.31
N ARG A 388 -1.70 10.31 3.26
CA ARG A 388 -1.04 11.58 2.97
C ARG A 388 0.38 11.59 3.52
N ILE A 389 1.27 12.22 2.77
CA ILE A 389 2.67 12.48 3.14
C ILE A 389 2.87 13.99 2.99
N ASN A 390 3.22 14.70 4.07
CA ASN A 390 3.31 16.15 4.13
C ASN A 390 2.01 16.86 3.67
N GLY A 391 0.85 16.31 4.04
CA GLY A 391 -0.46 16.81 3.61
C GLY A 391 -0.83 16.46 2.16
N TRP A 392 0.09 15.87 1.39
CA TRP A 392 -0.11 15.53 0.00
C TRP A 392 -0.62 14.11 -0.17
N ARG A 393 -1.56 13.93 -1.08
CA ARG A 393 -2.13 12.62 -1.41
C ARG A 393 -1.06 11.70 -1.99
N TYR A 394 -0.82 10.59 -1.32
CA TYR A 394 -0.07 9.46 -1.87
C TYR A 394 -0.95 8.71 -2.88
N SER A 395 -0.35 8.40 -4.03
CA SER A 395 -0.95 7.57 -5.08
C SER A 395 -0.08 6.32 -5.27
N GLY A 396 -0.73 5.16 -5.39
CA GLY A 396 -0.08 3.86 -5.47
C GLY A 396 -0.66 2.91 -4.43
N VAL A 397 -0.21 1.65 -4.45
CA VAL A 397 -0.62 0.67 -3.44
C VAL A 397 0.03 0.99 -2.08
N ASN A 398 -0.70 0.75 -0.98
CA ASN A 398 -0.18 0.88 0.39
C ASN A 398 0.71 -0.33 0.72
N ASP A 399 1.86 -0.40 0.06
CA ASP A 399 2.92 -1.36 0.37
C ASP A 399 3.96 -0.68 1.29
N ALA A 400 4.43 -1.40 2.31
CA ALA A 400 5.35 -0.87 3.31
C ALA A 400 6.65 -0.30 2.70
N ASP A 401 7.20 -0.95 1.68
CA ASP A 401 8.42 -0.50 0.99
C ASP A 401 8.16 0.71 0.10
N LEU A 402 7.07 0.70 -0.67
CA LEU A 402 6.72 1.84 -1.53
C LEU A 402 6.38 3.09 -0.72
N VAL A 403 5.63 2.93 0.37
CA VAL A 403 5.32 4.03 1.27
C VAL A 403 6.59 4.53 1.96
N THR A 404 7.52 3.64 2.34
CA THR A 404 8.80 4.06 2.92
C THR A 404 9.63 4.89 1.94
N ARG A 405 9.67 4.52 0.65
CA ARG A 405 10.31 5.34 -0.39
C ARG A 405 9.66 6.70 -0.52
N ALA A 406 8.33 6.75 -0.56
CA ALA A 406 7.59 8.00 -0.64
C ALA A 406 7.88 8.90 0.58
N VAL A 407 7.83 8.34 1.79
CA VAL A 407 8.19 9.04 3.03
C VAL A 407 9.62 9.58 2.97
N CYS A 408 10.59 8.76 2.56
CA CYS A 408 11.98 9.20 2.46
C CYS A 408 12.22 10.26 1.38
N SER A 409 11.46 10.24 0.28
CA SER A 409 11.49 11.30 -0.73
C SER A 409 10.86 12.62 -0.26
N GLY A 410 10.07 12.58 0.82
CA GLY A 410 9.43 13.75 1.43
C GLY A 410 10.31 14.53 2.40
N PHE A 411 11.59 14.18 2.56
CA PHE A 411 12.53 14.96 3.37
C PHE A 411 13.26 16.01 2.53
N VAL A 412 13.55 17.18 3.11
CA VAL A 412 14.45 18.17 2.48
C VAL A 412 15.85 17.58 2.30
N GLU A 413 16.35 16.95 3.36
CA GLU A 413 17.58 16.17 3.36
C GLU A 413 17.28 14.78 3.90
N GLN A 414 17.59 13.74 3.13
CA GLN A 414 17.26 12.37 3.52
C GLN A 414 18.05 11.95 4.77
N PRO A 415 17.37 11.47 5.83
CA PRO A 415 18.02 11.07 7.06
C PRO A 415 18.69 9.68 6.91
N LYS A 416 19.61 9.34 7.82
CA LYS A 416 20.41 8.10 7.75
C LYS A 416 19.56 6.83 7.79
N GLU A 417 18.42 6.89 8.48
CA GLU A 417 17.41 5.84 8.61
C GLU A 417 16.93 5.38 7.23
N CYS A 418 16.68 6.32 6.30
CA CYS A 418 16.22 6.03 4.95
C CYS A 418 17.21 5.20 4.14
N LYS A 419 18.52 5.41 4.33
CA LYS A 419 19.58 4.63 3.67
C LYS A 419 19.57 3.17 4.08
N THR A 420 19.12 2.87 5.30
CA THR A 420 19.02 1.48 5.80
C THR A 420 17.74 0.79 5.34
N LEU A 421 16.67 1.56 5.11
CA LEU A 421 15.35 1.03 4.77
C LEU A 421 15.12 0.87 3.26
N ILE A 422 15.79 1.68 2.44
CA ILE A 422 15.55 1.72 1.00
C ILE A 422 16.69 1.01 0.26
N LYS A 423 16.34 -0.05 -0.47
CA LYS A 423 17.21 -0.67 -1.46
C LYS A 423 17.08 0.09 -2.80
N PRO A 424 18.12 0.20 -3.64
CA PRO A 424 17.93 0.66 -5.01
C PRO A 424 16.88 -0.18 -5.73
N ARG A 425 15.97 0.46 -6.48
CA ARG A 425 14.96 -0.25 -7.29
C ARG A 425 15.46 -0.32 -8.73
N ASP A 426 15.39 -1.51 -9.31
CA ASP A 426 15.59 -1.67 -10.75
C ASP A 426 14.29 -1.28 -11.48
N PRO A 427 14.27 -0.20 -12.27
CA PRO A 427 13.07 0.19 -13.02
C PRO A 427 12.74 -0.76 -14.19
N PHE A 428 13.65 -1.67 -14.54
CA PHE A 428 13.43 -2.72 -15.55
C PHE A 428 12.75 -3.97 -15.00
N GLN A 429 12.64 -4.09 -13.68
CA GLN A 429 11.95 -5.21 -13.04
C GLN A 429 10.59 -4.75 -12.50
N PRO A 430 9.53 -5.55 -12.69
CA PRO A 430 8.26 -5.31 -12.02
C PRO A 430 8.47 -5.24 -10.51
N TYR A 431 7.74 -4.34 -9.86
CA TYR A 431 7.80 -4.26 -8.42
C TYR A 431 7.27 -5.55 -7.78
N SER A 432 8.17 -6.30 -7.15
CA SER A 432 7.82 -7.35 -6.19
C SER A 432 7.99 -6.72 -4.80
N GLY A 433 6.88 -6.61 -4.05
CA GLY A 433 6.97 -6.26 -2.64
C GLY A 433 7.78 -7.29 -1.87
N GLU A 434 8.17 -6.97 -0.64
CA GLU A 434 8.86 -7.89 0.26
C GLU A 434 7.99 -9.16 0.44
N GLN A 435 8.30 -10.22 -0.34
CA GLN A 435 7.71 -11.53 -0.14
C GLN A 435 8.19 -11.99 1.23
N VAL A 436 7.28 -12.08 2.20
CA VAL A 436 7.48 -12.99 3.32
C VAL A 436 7.72 -14.35 2.68
N ASP A 437 8.93 -14.88 2.78
CA ASP A 437 9.34 -16.15 2.17
C ASP A 437 8.31 -17.23 2.53
N GLY A 438 7.36 -17.45 1.63
CA GLY A 438 6.42 -18.54 1.72
C GLY A 438 7.20 -19.83 1.54
N VAL A 439 6.75 -20.88 2.22
CA VAL A 439 7.33 -22.21 2.03
C VAL A 439 7.23 -22.55 0.54
N SER A 440 8.38 -22.68 -0.13
CA SER A 440 8.45 -22.99 -1.57
C SER A 440 7.55 -24.19 -1.90
N PHE A 441 6.92 -24.19 -3.07
CA PHE A 441 6.12 -25.31 -3.54
C PHE A 441 6.89 -26.65 -3.46
N SER A 442 8.20 -26.63 -3.71
CA SER A 442 9.05 -27.82 -3.57
C SER A 442 9.15 -28.32 -2.12
N THR A 443 9.16 -27.41 -1.16
CA THR A 443 9.20 -27.74 0.27
C THR A 443 7.86 -28.28 0.75
N LEU A 444 6.76 -27.70 0.25
CA LEU A 444 5.40 -28.15 0.53
C LEU A 444 5.15 -29.56 -0.02
N VAL A 445 5.58 -29.81 -1.26
CA VAL A 445 5.56 -31.15 -1.88
C VAL A 445 6.45 -32.13 -1.09
N GLY A 446 7.62 -31.69 -0.61
CA GLY A 446 8.49 -32.50 0.24
C GLY A 446 7.83 -32.93 1.54
N TRP A 447 7.13 -32.03 2.24
CA TRP A 447 6.37 -32.37 3.45
C TRP A 447 5.23 -33.33 3.17
N LEU A 448 4.50 -33.13 2.08
CA LEU A 448 3.38 -33.98 1.67
C LEU A 448 3.85 -35.39 1.31
N PHE A 449 5.01 -35.51 0.65
CA PHE A 449 5.61 -36.81 0.38
C PHE A 449 6.11 -37.47 1.68
N GLY A 450 6.71 -36.70 2.58
CA GLY A 450 7.16 -37.17 3.89
C GLY A 450 6.02 -37.75 4.74
N THR A 451 4.86 -37.08 4.79
CA THR A 451 3.70 -37.57 5.54
C THR A 451 3.10 -38.85 4.94
N VAL A 452 3.07 -38.97 3.61
CA VAL A 452 2.64 -40.21 2.92
C VAL A 452 3.58 -41.37 3.23
N VAL A 453 4.90 -41.15 3.21
CA VAL A 453 5.88 -42.18 3.55
C VAL A 453 5.73 -42.63 5.01
N ILE A 454 5.57 -41.68 5.95
CA ILE A 454 5.35 -41.99 7.37
C ILE A 454 4.05 -42.78 7.55
N ALA A 455 2.96 -42.37 6.91
CA ALA A 455 1.68 -43.09 6.97
C ALA A 455 1.80 -44.50 6.38
N PHE A 456 2.55 -44.68 5.28
CA PHE A 456 2.82 -45.98 4.69
C PHE A 456 3.63 -46.88 5.64
N PHE A 457 4.69 -46.36 6.26
CA PHE A 457 5.45 -47.11 7.27
C PHE A 457 4.60 -47.46 8.50
N ALA A 458 3.76 -46.54 8.97
CA ALA A 458 2.81 -46.80 10.06
C ALA A 458 1.83 -47.92 9.70
N LEU A 459 1.29 -47.92 8.47
CA LEU A 459 0.42 -49.00 7.97
C LEU A 459 1.17 -50.34 7.84
N LEU A 460 2.44 -50.33 7.43
CA LEU A 460 3.25 -51.55 7.39
C LEU A 460 3.53 -52.10 8.79
N LEU A 461 3.83 -51.23 9.76
CA LEU A 461 3.99 -51.62 11.16
C LEU A 461 2.68 -52.15 11.74
N TYR A 462 1.56 -51.47 11.47
CA TYR A 462 0.22 -51.90 11.88
C TYR A 462 -0.15 -53.26 11.27
N LYS A 463 0.11 -53.46 9.97
CA LYS A 463 -0.10 -54.75 9.29
C LYS A 463 0.79 -55.85 9.88
N ARG A 464 2.04 -55.54 10.22
CA ARG A 464 2.95 -56.50 10.89
C ARG A 464 2.44 -56.85 12.29
N TYR A 465 1.94 -55.87 13.04
CA TYR A 465 1.33 -56.07 14.34
C TYR A 465 0.10 -56.98 14.25
N LEU A 466 -0.88 -56.66 13.40
CA LEU A 466 -2.07 -57.48 13.18
C LEU A 466 -1.75 -58.91 12.74
N LYS A 467 -0.77 -59.08 11.83
CA LYS A 467 -0.34 -60.42 11.39
C LYS A 467 0.31 -61.22 12.52
N LYS A 468 1.00 -60.55 13.45
CA LYS A 468 1.59 -61.21 14.64
C LYS A 468 0.50 -61.61 15.62
N GLU A 469 -0.47 -60.74 15.87
CA GLU A 469 -1.61 -60.97 16.75
C GLU A 469 -2.49 -62.11 16.22
N MET A 470 -2.96 -62.06 14.97
CA MET A 470 -3.73 -63.15 14.35
C MET A 470 -3.03 -64.52 14.44
N ARG A 471 -1.70 -64.56 14.24
CA ARG A 471 -0.93 -65.81 14.36
C ARG A 471 -0.85 -66.32 15.79
N ALA A 472 -0.89 -65.45 16.78
CA ALA A 472 -0.93 -65.85 18.18
C ALA A 472 -2.31 -66.44 18.52
N THR A 473 -3.40 -65.75 18.13
CA THR A 473 -4.77 -66.22 18.38
C THR A 473 -5.06 -67.54 17.67
N LEU A 474 -4.69 -67.66 16.39
CA LEU A 474 -4.85 -68.93 15.63
C LEU A 474 -4.05 -70.08 16.25
N ARG A 475 -2.87 -69.83 16.82
CA ARG A 475 -2.10 -70.88 17.50
C ARG A 475 -2.77 -71.33 18.79
N GLU A 476 -3.38 -70.42 19.52
CA GLU A 476 -4.11 -70.71 20.75
C GLU A 476 -5.38 -71.52 20.45
N GLU A 477 -6.17 -71.10 19.46
CA GLU A 477 -7.36 -71.83 18.99
C GLU A 477 -7.00 -73.24 18.48
N VAL A 478 -5.99 -73.38 17.62
CA VAL A 478 -5.55 -74.69 17.12
C VAL A 478 -5.02 -75.56 18.25
N MET A 479 -4.31 -75.00 19.23
CA MET A 479 -3.82 -75.77 20.38
C MET A 479 -4.99 -76.32 21.23
N LEU A 480 -6.02 -75.51 21.46
CA LEU A 480 -7.22 -75.92 22.20
C LEU A 480 -7.99 -77.01 21.46
N GLU A 481 -8.13 -76.90 20.13
CA GLU A 481 -8.85 -77.88 19.32
C GLU A 481 -8.08 -79.22 19.22
N VAL A 482 -6.75 -79.17 19.08
CA VAL A 482 -5.90 -80.37 19.13
C VAL A 482 -5.97 -81.04 20.51
N GLN A 483 -5.96 -80.27 21.61
CA GLN A 483 -6.15 -80.83 22.95
C GLN A 483 -7.53 -81.48 23.13
N ALA A 484 -8.59 -80.87 22.59
CA ALA A 484 -9.94 -81.44 22.63
C ALA A 484 -10.00 -82.78 21.86
N GLN A 485 -9.43 -82.84 20.65
CA GLN A 485 -9.37 -84.07 19.86
C GLN A 485 -8.52 -85.15 20.53
N ILE A 486 -7.35 -84.83 21.09
CA ILE A 486 -6.52 -85.78 21.85
C ILE A 486 -7.29 -86.30 23.09
N GLY A 487 -8.09 -85.45 23.73
CA GLY A 487 -8.99 -85.84 24.83
C GLY A 487 -10.07 -86.84 24.39
N GLU A 488 -10.62 -86.70 23.18
CA GLU A 488 -11.56 -87.68 22.62
C GLU A 488 -10.87 -89.00 22.22
N TYR A 489 -9.70 -88.93 21.55
CA TYR A 489 -8.95 -90.12 21.15
C TYR A 489 -8.48 -90.95 22.35
N SER A 490 -8.00 -90.31 23.42
CA SER A 490 -7.58 -91.00 24.64
C SER A 490 -8.74 -91.71 25.35
N ARG A 491 -9.97 -91.16 25.28
CA ARG A 491 -11.19 -91.84 25.77
C ARG A 491 -11.59 -93.05 24.91
N LEU A 492 -11.28 -93.05 23.62
CA LEU A 492 -11.56 -94.17 22.72
C LEU A 492 -10.51 -95.29 22.80
N ALA A 493 -9.23 -94.94 23.05
CA ALA A 493 -8.14 -95.90 23.17
C ALA A 493 -8.07 -96.61 24.54
N GLY A 494 -8.78 -96.11 25.56
CA GLY A 494 -8.85 -96.70 26.90
C GLY A 494 -9.99 -97.71 27.12
N LYS A 495 -10.59 -98.24 26.04
CA LYS A 495 -11.64 -99.27 26.09
C LYS A 495 -11.12 -100.66 25.82
#